data_AF-A0A0D7A2C0-F1
#
_entry.id   AF-A0A0D7A2C0-F1
#
_cell.length_a   1.000
_cell.length_b   1.000
_cell.length_c   1.000
_cell.angle_alpha   90.00
_cell.angle_beta   90.00
_cell.angle_gamma   90.00
#
_symmetry.space_group_name_H-M   'P 1'
#
loop_
_entity.id
_entity.type
_entity.pdbx_description
1 polymer ?
#
loop_
_entity_poly.entity_id
_entity_poly.type
_entity_poly.pdbx_seq_one_letter_code
_entity_poly.pdbx_strand_id
1 'polypeptide(L)'
;MTTILQKERDEEGSRWGKRKDYDEKEQARERQRDRQRYDERRRDDDRKYDSNRRDDEKRSRKSLRRSASPRRGHSSSGSRSRSRSPVDRSKPNLGPSGLLAAETNTVKAIDGRSTVLKYNEPPEARKPLVGWRLYVFKGEEQVEMLHIQRQSCYLVGRDRLVADIAVDHPSCSKQHAVIQYRQVHEKDEYGNSKAAIKPFIIDLESTNGTTVNDEQIPVSRYYELKPRDVIKFGQSTREYVLLHDEVS
;
A
#
# COMPACT_ATOMS: atom_id res chain seq x y z
N MET A 1 -89.81 -25.20 -9.17
CA MET A 1 -89.34 -25.69 -7.86
C MET A 1 -87.90 -25.21 -7.67
N THR A 2 -87.76 -23.91 -7.40
CA THR A 2 -86.48 -23.21 -7.26
C THR A 2 -86.34 -22.80 -5.80
N THR A 3 -86.08 -23.75 -4.91
CA THR A 3 -85.92 -23.44 -3.47
C THR A 3 -85.02 -24.42 -2.71
N ILE A 4 -84.19 -25.22 -3.39
CA ILE A 4 -83.24 -26.15 -2.72
C ILE A 4 -81.77 -25.80 -3.01
N LEU A 5 -81.49 -24.82 -3.88
CA LEU A 5 -80.12 -24.41 -4.24
C LEU A 5 -79.71 -23.03 -3.71
N GLN A 6 -80.19 -22.65 -2.52
CA GLN A 6 -79.74 -21.42 -1.84
C GLN A 6 -79.14 -21.66 -0.45
N LYS A 7 -79.26 -22.87 0.12
CA LYS A 7 -78.79 -23.14 1.49
C LYS A 7 -77.35 -23.68 1.56
N GLU A 8 -76.80 -24.20 0.46
CA GLU A 8 -75.43 -24.76 0.44
C GLU A 8 -74.35 -23.72 0.08
N ARG A 9 -74.72 -22.53 -0.41
CA ARG A 9 -73.76 -21.52 -0.85
C ARG A 9 -73.30 -20.56 0.26
N ASP A 10 -74.01 -20.54 1.40
CA ASP A 10 -73.70 -19.63 2.52
C ASP A 10 -72.78 -20.26 3.59
N GLU A 11 -72.58 -21.58 3.58
CA GLU A 11 -71.68 -22.27 4.53
C GLU A 11 -70.21 -22.28 4.07
N GLU A 12 -69.92 -22.21 2.77
CA GLU A 12 -68.54 -22.18 2.25
C GLU A 12 -67.84 -20.83 2.43
N GLY A 13 -68.57 -19.71 2.34
CA GLY A 13 -68.02 -18.37 2.56
C GLY A 13 -67.55 -18.14 4.01
N SER A 14 -68.22 -18.79 4.96
CA SER A 14 -67.93 -18.70 6.39
C SER A 14 -66.65 -19.43 6.81
N ARG A 15 -66.22 -20.44 6.03
CA ARG A 15 -65.02 -21.24 6.30
C ARG A 15 -63.75 -20.59 5.77
N TRP A 16 -63.85 -19.83 4.68
CA TRP A 16 -62.74 -19.08 4.09
C TRP A 16 -62.41 -17.79 4.85
N GLY A 17 -63.40 -17.12 5.44
CA GLY A 17 -63.18 -15.93 6.27
C GLY A 17 -62.39 -16.22 7.55
N LYS A 18 -62.71 -17.32 8.25
CA LYS A 18 -62.00 -17.71 9.48
C LYS A 18 -60.51 -18.03 9.22
N ARG A 19 -60.18 -18.70 8.11
CA ARG A 19 -58.80 -19.13 7.83
C ARG A 19 -57.85 -17.95 7.59
N LYS A 20 -58.35 -16.90 6.94
CA LYS A 20 -57.59 -15.66 6.65
C LYS A 20 -57.28 -14.84 7.91
N ASP A 21 -58.19 -14.84 8.87
CA ASP A 21 -58.07 -14.14 10.16
C ASP A 21 -57.04 -14.81 11.10
N TYR A 22 -56.84 -16.13 10.98
CA TYR A 22 -55.78 -16.85 11.71
C TYR A 22 -54.38 -16.52 11.16
N ASP A 23 -54.20 -16.51 9.84
CA ASP A 23 -52.91 -16.21 9.19
C ASP A 23 -52.46 -14.76 9.47
N GLU A 24 -53.40 -13.81 9.51
CA GLU A 24 -53.09 -12.40 9.76
C GLU A 24 -52.70 -12.14 11.23
N LYS A 25 -53.31 -12.87 12.18
CA LYS A 25 -52.92 -12.85 13.60
C LYS A 25 -51.56 -13.49 13.85
N GLU A 26 -51.21 -14.52 13.09
CA GLU A 26 -49.89 -15.15 13.20
C GLU A 26 -48.78 -14.24 12.67
N GLN A 27 -48.99 -13.61 11.51
CA GLN A 27 -48.06 -12.62 10.97
C GLN A 27 -47.90 -11.40 11.88
N ALA A 28 -48.98 -10.93 12.52
CA ALA A 28 -48.90 -9.83 13.48
C ALA A 28 -48.06 -10.19 14.72
N ARG A 29 -48.18 -11.44 15.21
CA ARG A 29 -47.38 -11.95 16.33
C ARG A 29 -45.91 -12.10 15.97
N GLU A 30 -45.61 -12.54 14.76
CA GLU A 30 -44.25 -12.68 14.27
C GLU A 30 -43.56 -11.31 14.13
N ARG A 31 -44.25 -10.32 13.55
CA ARG A 31 -43.77 -8.93 13.49
C ARG A 31 -43.54 -8.31 14.87
N GLN A 32 -44.38 -8.64 15.85
CA GLN A 32 -44.15 -8.21 17.24
C GLN A 32 -42.92 -8.86 17.86
N ARG A 33 -42.67 -10.15 17.61
CA ARG A 33 -41.46 -10.84 18.08
C ARG A 33 -40.20 -10.27 17.45
N ASP A 34 -40.22 -9.99 16.16
CA ASP A 34 -39.08 -9.38 15.46
C ASP A 34 -38.77 -7.98 15.98
N ARG A 35 -39.82 -7.19 16.25
CA ARG A 35 -39.66 -5.85 16.84
C ARG A 35 -39.06 -5.91 18.25
N GLN A 36 -39.53 -6.85 19.08
CA GLN A 36 -38.95 -7.08 20.41
C GLN A 36 -37.48 -7.52 20.33
N ARG A 37 -37.14 -8.38 19.37
CA ARG A 37 -35.77 -8.86 19.15
C ARG A 37 -34.84 -7.73 18.69
N TYR A 38 -35.36 -6.81 17.87
CA TYR A 38 -34.62 -5.62 17.45
C TYR A 38 -34.37 -4.65 18.60
N ASP A 39 -35.39 -4.42 19.44
CA ASP A 39 -35.29 -3.55 20.61
C ASP A 39 -34.35 -4.14 21.69
N GLU A 40 -34.33 -5.45 21.90
CA GLU A 40 -33.36 -6.12 22.78
C GLU A 40 -31.93 -5.97 22.29
N ARG A 41 -31.67 -6.20 20.99
CA ARG A 41 -30.34 -6.00 20.40
C ARG A 41 -29.85 -4.56 20.57
N ARG A 42 -30.74 -3.58 20.37
CA ARG A 42 -30.42 -2.17 20.55
C ARG A 42 -30.06 -1.85 22.00
N ARG A 43 -30.80 -2.39 22.97
CA ARG A 43 -30.49 -2.22 24.41
C ARG A 43 -29.16 -2.84 24.80
N ASP A 44 -28.79 -3.99 24.23
CA ASP A 44 -27.50 -4.61 24.51
C ASP A 44 -26.33 -3.86 23.87
N ASP A 45 -26.54 -3.23 22.71
CA ASP A 45 -25.55 -2.34 22.09
C ASP A 45 -25.33 -1.07 22.93
N ASP A 46 -26.42 -0.44 23.40
CA ASP A 46 -26.36 0.73 24.29
C ASP A 46 -25.64 0.40 25.62
N ARG A 47 -25.87 -0.81 26.18
CA ARG A 47 -25.15 -1.27 27.39
C ARG A 47 -23.66 -1.49 27.15
N LYS A 48 -23.28 -2.04 26.00
CA LYS A 48 -21.85 -2.19 25.64
C LYS A 48 -21.17 -0.84 25.47
N TYR A 49 -21.87 0.14 24.89
CA TYR A 49 -21.36 1.49 24.73
C TYR A 49 -21.11 2.19 26.09
N ASP A 50 -22.05 2.12 27.04
CA ASP A 50 -21.84 2.67 28.40
C ASP A 50 -20.72 1.93 29.15
N SER A 51 -20.63 0.60 29.02
CA SER A 51 -19.54 -0.19 29.64
C SER A 51 -18.16 0.27 29.15
N ASN A 52 -17.98 0.45 27.84
CA ASN A 52 -16.72 0.92 27.27
C ASN A 52 -16.37 2.34 27.74
N ARG A 53 -17.37 3.23 27.83
CA ARG A 53 -17.16 4.61 28.32
C ARG A 53 -16.69 4.65 29.77
N ARG A 54 -17.20 3.77 30.63
CA ARG A 54 -16.77 3.66 32.04
C ARG A 54 -15.36 3.09 32.17
N ASP A 55 -14.95 2.17 31.30
CA ASP A 55 -13.58 1.65 31.29
C ASP A 55 -12.55 2.69 30.82
N ASP A 56 -12.92 3.55 29.87
CA ASP A 56 -12.09 4.68 29.43
C ASP A 56 -11.91 5.73 30.55
N GLU A 57 -12.98 6.05 31.29
CA GLU A 57 -12.88 6.93 32.48
C GLU A 57 -11.99 6.33 33.58
N LYS A 58 -12.03 5.02 33.81
CA LYS A 58 -11.15 4.34 34.78
C LYS A 58 -9.69 4.37 34.36
N ARG A 59 -9.39 4.23 33.06
CA ARG A 59 -8.02 4.33 32.53
C ARG A 59 -7.47 5.75 32.63
N SER A 60 -8.30 6.75 32.34
CA SER A 60 -7.99 8.18 32.50
C SER A 60 -7.62 8.54 33.96
N ARG A 61 -8.43 8.13 34.94
CA ARG A 61 -8.17 8.41 36.37
C ARG A 61 -6.94 7.68 36.92
N LYS A 62 -6.53 6.55 36.34
CA LYS A 62 -5.32 5.79 36.74
C LYS A 62 -4.03 6.43 36.22
N SER A 63 -4.10 7.23 35.14
CA SER A 63 -2.96 7.99 34.60
C SER A 63 -2.61 9.20 35.48
N LEU A 64 -3.61 9.87 36.04
CA LEU A 64 -3.44 11.07 36.88
C LEU A 64 -2.90 10.80 38.30
N ARG A 65 -2.90 9.54 38.75
CA ARG A 65 -2.38 9.15 40.09
C ARG A 65 -0.91 8.71 40.09
N ARG A 66 -0.24 8.65 38.93
CA ARG A 66 1.19 8.28 38.83
C ARG A 66 2.15 9.47 38.92
N SER A 67 1.65 10.69 39.05
CA SER A 67 2.42 11.94 39.16
C SER A 67 2.38 12.52 40.59
N ALA A 68 2.69 11.70 41.59
CA ALA A 68 2.99 12.17 42.95
C ALA A 68 4.35 11.59 43.38
N SER A 69 5.39 12.43 43.31
CA SER A 69 6.76 12.12 43.73
C SER A 69 6.85 11.78 45.23
N PRO A 70 7.67 10.81 45.64
CA PRO A 70 8.22 10.80 46.99
C PRO A 70 9.47 11.68 47.03
N ARG A 71 9.43 12.75 47.84
CA ARG A 71 10.63 13.48 48.26
C ARG A 71 11.53 12.53 49.06
N ARG A 72 12.77 12.29 48.60
CA ARG A 72 13.87 11.79 49.44
C ARG A 72 15.14 12.55 49.09
N GLY A 73 15.65 13.30 50.07
CA GLY A 73 16.97 13.91 50.00
C GLY A 73 18.05 12.86 50.21
N HIS A 74 19.16 13.04 49.51
CA HIS A 74 20.48 12.59 49.96
C HIS A 74 21.55 13.43 49.26
N SER A 75 22.36 14.12 50.04
CA SER A 75 23.62 14.71 49.64
C SER A 75 24.69 13.60 49.60
N SER A 76 25.42 13.48 48.49
CA SER A 76 26.80 12.99 48.48
C SER A 76 27.49 13.30 47.15
N SER A 77 28.54 14.12 47.25
CA SER A 77 29.79 14.16 46.48
C SER A 77 29.97 13.25 45.24
N GLY A 78 30.56 13.83 44.17
CA GLY A 78 31.47 13.07 43.30
C GLY A 78 31.44 13.38 41.80
N SER A 79 32.37 14.23 41.36
CA SER A 79 33.12 14.20 40.08
C SER A 79 32.45 13.94 38.72
N ARG A 80 32.62 14.93 37.84
CA ARG A 80 33.04 14.84 36.41
C ARG A 80 32.29 13.88 35.46
N SER A 81 31.43 14.44 34.60
CA SER A 81 31.39 14.08 33.16
C SER A 81 30.53 15.04 32.33
N ARG A 82 31.16 15.60 31.28
CA ARG A 82 30.61 16.10 29.99
C ARG A 82 29.10 16.36 29.92
N SER A 83 28.76 17.63 29.69
CA SER A 83 27.44 18.14 29.35
C SER A 83 26.75 17.33 28.23
N ARG A 84 25.89 16.39 28.61
CA ARG A 84 24.75 15.99 27.78
C ARG A 84 23.68 17.05 27.98
N SER A 85 23.45 17.86 26.95
CA SER A 85 22.32 18.81 26.92
C SER A 85 21.02 18.05 27.26
N PRO A 86 20.12 18.63 28.09
CA PRO A 86 18.84 18.00 28.40
C PRO A 86 18.06 17.82 27.10
N VAL A 87 17.67 16.59 26.79
CA VAL A 87 16.78 16.30 25.65
C VAL A 87 15.43 16.92 25.98
N ASP A 88 15.11 18.04 25.32
CA ASP A 88 13.84 18.76 25.46
C ASP A 88 12.68 17.84 24.98
N ARG A 89 11.90 17.32 25.93
CA ARG A 89 10.79 16.38 25.67
C ARG A 89 9.48 17.10 25.32
N SER A 90 9.49 18.06 24.40
CA SER A 90 8.35 19.00 24.32
C SER A 90 7.84 19.38 22.93
N LYS A 91 7.96 18.52 21.90
CA LYS A 91 7.20 18.67 20.65
C LYS A 91 6.70 17.32 20.12
N PRO A 92 5.39 17.17 19.78
CA PRO A 92 4.90 16.01 19.06
C PRO A 92 5.68 15.85 17.74
N ASN A 93 6.35 14.70 17.56
CA ASN A 93 6.96 14.38 16.28
C ASN A 93 5.86 13.86 15.35
N LEU A 94 5.39 14.72 14.45
CA LEU A 94 4.43 14.37 13.40
C LEU A 94 5.11 13.81 12.14
N GLY A 95 6.42 13.60 12.19
CA GLY A 95 7.14 12.91 11.12
C GLY A 95 6.68 11.45 11.01
N PRO A 96 6.59 10.90 9.79
CA PRO A 96 6.18 9.52 9.60
C PRO A 96 7.16 8.59 10.31
N SER A 97 6.67 7.79 11.25
CA SER A 97 7.45 6.71 11.83
C SER A 97 7.62 5.64 10.74
N GLY A 98 8.81 5.54 10.15
CA GLY A 98 9.14 4.59 9.07
C GLY A 98 8.94 3.10 9.39
N LEU A 99 8.40 2.77 10.57
CA LEU A 99 8.02 1.43 11.00
C LEU A 99 6.93 0.81 10.12
N LEU A 100 5.91 1.58 9.70
CA LEU A 100 4.84 1.05 8.85
C LEU A 100 5.35 0.71 7.44
N ALA A 101 6.19 1.59 6.87
CA ALA A 101 6.83 1.34 5.58
C ALA A 101 7.76 0.13 5.64
N ALA A 102 8.48 -0.03 6.75
CA ALA A 102 9.30 -1.21 6.98
C ALA A 102 8.44 -2.49 7.09
N GLU A 103 7.32 -2.46 7.79
CA GLU A 103 6.49 -3.65 7.97
C GLU A 103 5.90 -4.17 6.64
N THR A 104 5.45 -3.27 5.76
CA THR A 104 4.85 -3.65 4.47
C THR A 104 5.89 -4.02 3.41
N ASN A 105 7.03 -3.32 3.35
CA ASN A 105 7.96 -3.39 2.23
C ASN A 105 9.31 -4.04 2.58
N THR A 106 9.42 -4.79 3.68
CA THR A 106 10.66 -5.49 4.03
C THR A 106 10.81 -6.80 3.27
N VAL A 107 11.88 -6.92 2.48
CA VAL A 107 12.36 -8.20 1.96
C VAL A 107 13.35 -8.77 2.97
N LYS A 108 13.08 -9.99 3.44
CA LYS A 108 13.97 -10.75 4.33
C LYS A 108 14.84 -11.67 3.49
N ALA A 109 16.15 -11.54 3.67
CA ALA A 109 17.13 -12.48 3.16
C ALA A 109 17.10 -13.79 3.94
N ILE A 110 17.49 -14.87 3.25
CA ILE A 110 17.77 -16.17 3.89
C ILE A 110 18.89 -16.04 4.93
N ASP A 111 19.86 -15.15 4.70
CA ASP A 111 20.98 -14.86 5.62
C ASP A 111 20.62 -13.96 6.82
N GLY A 112 19.34 -13.65 7.03
CA GLY A 112 18.88 -12.84 8.16
C GLY A 112 19.04 -11.32 8.00
N ARG A 113 19.52 -10.82 6.86
CA ARG A 113 19.48 -9.39 6.52
C ARG A 113 18.08 -8.99 6.04
N SER A 114 17.59 -7.83 6.47
CA SER A 114 16.31 -7.27 6.01
C SER A 114 16.54 -5.93 5.35
N THR A 115 16.04 -5.75 4.12
CA THR A 115 16.11 -4.48 3.39
C THR A 115 14.69 -4.02 3.07
N VAL A 116 14.37 -2.77 3.43
CA VAL A 116 13.09 -2.12 3.12
C VAL A 116 13.14 -1.60 1.69
N LEU A 117 12.21 -2.01 0.83
CA LEU A 117 12.05 -1.44 -0.51
C LEU A 117 11.58 0.02 -0.41
N LYS A 118 12.30 0.91 -1.10
CA LYS A 118 11.93 2.33 -1.19
C LYS A 118 10.82 2.58 -2.22
N TYR A 119 10.83 1.80 -3.30
CA TYR A 119 9.95 2.01 -4.44
C TYR A 119 8.69 1.16 -4.34
N ASN A 120 7.57 1.72 -4.79
CA ASN A 120 6.31 1.02 -4.97
C ASN A 120 5.81 1.27 -6.38
N GLU A 121 5.35 0.22 -7.05
CA GLU A 121 4.87 0.32 -8.42
C GLU A 121 3.59 1.16 -8.50
N PRO A 122 3.46 2.05 -9.49
CA PRO A 122 2.25 2.83 -9.68
C PRO A 122 1.11 1.94 -10.21
N PRO A 123 -0.16 2.32 -10.01
CA PRO A 123 -1.31 1.53 -10.50
C PRO A 123 -1.38 1.39 -12.03
N GLU A 124 -0.68 2.27 -12.75
CA GLU A 124 -0.52 2.25 -14.21
C GLU A 124 0.59 1.29 -14.68
N ALA A 125 1.29 0.63 -13.76
CA ALA A 125 2.32 -0.36 -14.07
C ALA A 125 1.72 -1.51 -14.88
N ARG A 126 2.30 -1.79 -16.05
CA ARG A 126 1.89 -2.89 -16.92
C ARG A 126 3.12 -3.56 -17.51
N LYS A 127 3.06 -4.88 -17.69
CA LYS A 127 4.13 -5.63 -18.36
C LYS A 127 4.14 -5.28 -19.84
N PRO A 128 5.31 -4.97 -20.44
CA PRO A 128 5.37 -4.68 -21.86
C PRO A 128 5.06 -5.95 -22.67
N LEU A 129 4.43 -5.76 -23.83
CA LEU A 129 4.24 -6.83 -24.83
C LEU A 129 5.44 -6.93 -25.77
N VAL A 130 6.17 -5.82 -25.94
CA VAL A 130 7.36 -5.72 -26.78
C VAL A 130 8.58 -6.25 -26.02
N GLY A 131 9.46 -6.98 -26.70
CA GLY A 131 10.66 -7.52 -26.09
C GLY A 131 11.77 -6.49 -25.91
N TRP A 132 11.73 -5.81 -24.77
CA TRP A 132 12.80 -4.93 -24.33
C TRP A 132 14.01 -5.71 -23.80
N ARG A 133 15.20 -5.27 -24.21
CA ARG A 133 16.50 -5.78 -23.79
C ARG A 133 17.41 -4.64 -23.37
N LEU A 134 18.21 -4.90 -22.35
CA LEU A 134 19.22 -3.99 -21.85
C LEU A 134 20.60 -4.60 -22.11
N TYR A 135 21.39 -3.96 -22.95
CA TYR A 135 22.73 -4.39 -23.30
C TYR A 135 23.73 -3.69 -22.39
N VAL A 136 24.56 -4.46 -21.69
CA VAL A 136 25.55 -3.94 -20.75
C VAL A 136 26.90 -3.93 -21.43
N PHE A 137 27.47 -2.74 -21.57
CA PHE A 137 28.81 -2.53 -22.10
C PHE A 137 29.76 -2.11 -20.99
N LYS A 138 31.03 -2.50 -21.11
CA LYS A 138 32.11 -2.00 -20.27
C LYS A 138 33.21 -1.49 -21.19
N GLY A 139 33.22 -0.20 -21.47
CA GLY A 139 33.98 0.34 -22.59
C GLY A 139 33.41 -0.17 -23.91
N GLU A 140 34.24 -0.78 -24.75
CA GLU A 140 33.83 -1.29 -26.08
C GLU A 140 33.33 -2.74 -26.06
N GLU A 141 33.48 -3.45 -24.94
CA GLU A 141 33.11 -4.86 -24.82
C GLU A 141 31.67 -5.00 -24.30
N GLN A 142 30.85 -5.76 -25.03
CA GLN A 142 29.53 -6.18 -24.57
C GLN A 142 29.70 -7.29 -23.52
N VAL A 143 29.32 -7.01 -22.28
CA VAL A 143 29.47 -7.93 -21.14
C VAL A 143 28.24 -8.83 -20.99
N GLU A 144 27.04 -8.24 -21.04
CA GLU A 144 25.82 -8.95 -20.70
C GLU A 144 24.62 -8.44 -21.51
N MET A 145 23.62 -9.30 -21.69
CA MET A 145 22.33 -8.95 -22.30
C MET A 145 21.19 -9.36 -21.35
N LEU A 146 20.47 -8.39 -20.85
CA LEU A 146 19.39 -8.58 -19.87
C LEU A 146 18.02 -8.45 -20.54
N HIS A 147 17.14 -9.42 -20.28
CA HIS A 147 15.77 -9.40 -20.79
C HIS A 147 14.84 -8.70 -19.79
N ILE A 148 14.47 -7.46 -20.07
CA ILE A 148 13.71 -6.59 -19.15
C ILE A 148 12.22 -6.51 -19.51
N GLN A 149 11.62 -7.59 -20.02
CA GLN A 149 10.22 -7.62 -20.44
C GLN A 149 9.31 -8.51 -19.58
N ARG A 150 9.88 -9.33 -18.69
CA ARG A 150 9.16 -10.37 -17.93
C ARG A 150 8.36 -9.80 -16.76
N GLN A 151 8.76 -8.61 -16.30
CA GLN A 151 8.20 -7.91 -15.14
C GLN A 151 7.79 -6.48 -15.54
N SER A 152 6.96 -5.85 -14.71
CA SER A 152 6.56 -4.45 -14.88
C SER A 152 7.59 -3.48 -14.33
N CYS A 153 8.38 -3.88 -13.33
CA CYS A 153 9.46 -3.09 -12.76
C CYS A 153 10.77 -3.88 -12.67
N TYR A 154 11.89 -3.17 -12.67
CA TYR A 154 13.23 -3.71 -12.43
C TYR A 154 14.01 -2.76 -11.54
N LEU A 155 14.43 -3.24 -10.36
CA LEU A 155 15.24 -2.46 -9.44
C LEU A 155 16.72 -2.58 -9.79
N VAL A 156 17.38 -1.43 -9.95
CA VAL A 156 18.81 -1.32 -10.21
C VAL A 156 19.53 -0.89 -8.93
N GLY A 157 20.61 -1.58 -8.58
CA GLY A 157 21.42 -1.16 -7.45
C GLY A 157 22.51 -2.14 -7.04
N ARG A 158 23.23 -1.78 -5.98
CA ARG A 158 24.34 -2.60 -5.45
C ARG A 158 23.88 -3.75 -4.55
N ASP A 159 22.70 -3.64 -3.95
CA ASP A 159 22.19 -4.67 -3.05
C ASP A 159 21.48 -5.79 -3.82
N ARG A 160 22.24 -6.86 -4.13
CA ARG A 160 21.76 -8.03 -4.87
C ARG A 160 20.60 -8.77 -4.20
N LEU A 161 20.31 -8.48 -2.93
CA LEU A 161 19.15 -9.05 -2.25
C LEU A 161 17.83 -8.58 -2.86
N VAL A 162 17.79 -7.30 -3.24
CA VAL A 162 16.57 -6.63 -3.70
C VAL A 162 16.66 -6.18 -5.15
N ALA A 163 17.87 -5.93 -5.66
CA ALA A 163 18.08 -5.48 -7.03
C ALA A 163 17.96 -6.63 -8.02
N ASP A 164 17.08 -6.48 -9.01
CA ASP A 164 16.97 -7.36 -10.17
C ASP A 164 18.19 -7.19 -11.09
N ILE A 165 18.69 -5.95 -11.20
CA ILE A 165 19.86 -5.61 -12.01
C ILE A 165 20.95 -5.13 -11.05
N ALA A 166 21.94 -6.00 -10.84
CA ALA A 166 23.06 -5.73 -9.94
C ALA A 166 24.09 -4.80 -10.59
N VAL A 167 24.45 -3.72 -9.89
CA VAL A 167 25.53 -2.80 -10.27
C VAL A 167 26.62 -2.84 -9.21
N ASP A 168 27.72 -3.51 -9.53
CA ASP A 168 28.86 -3.68 -8.63
C ASP A 168 29.82 -2.47 -8.69
N HIS A 169 29.33 -1.27 -8.38
CA HIS A 169 30.16 -0.07 -8.31
C HIS A 169 29.97 0.67 -6.96
N PRO A 170 31.04 1.10 -6.28
CA PRO A 170 30.95 1.75 -4.98
C PRO A 170 30.20 3.10 -5.01
N SER A 171 30.19 3.78 -6.15
CA SER A 171 29.40 5.01 -6.33
C SER A 171 27.89 4.73 -6.44
N CYS A 172 27.47 3.49 -6.65
CA CYS A 172 26.07 3.15 -6.80
C CYS A 172 25.43 2.84 -5.44
N SER A 173 24.21 3.34 -5.27
CA SER A 173 23.42 3.14 -4.06
C SER A 173 22.88 1.70 -4.00
N LYS A 174 22.50 1.23 -2.80
CA LYS A 174 21.91 -0.10 -2.61
C LYS A 174 20.68 -0.32 -3.49
N GLN A 175 19.79 0.65 -3.46
CA GLN A 175 18.67 0.84 -4.38
C GLN A 175 18.95 2.18 -5.06
N HIS A 176 19.27 2.17 -6.34
CA HIS A 176 19.79 3.33 -7.07
C HIS A 176 18.73 3.92 -7.99
N ALA A 177 18.18 3.11 -8.89
CA ALA A 177 17.12 3.53 -9.81
C ALA A 177 16.16 2.36 -10.07
N VAL A 178 14.99 2.67 -10.62
CA VAL A 178 14.03 1.66 -11.08
C VAL A 178 13.69 1.93 -12.53
N ILE A 179 13.70 0.88 -13.33
CA ILE A 179 13.07 0.88 -14.65
C ILE A 179 11.64 0.39 -14.47
N GLN A 180 10.66 1.24 -14.78
CA GLN A 180 9.24 0.96 -14.64
C GLN A 180 8.55 1.07 -16.00
N TYR A 181 7.84 0.02 -16.38
CA TYR A 181 6.92 0.05 -17.50
C TYR A 181 5.57 0.63 -17.07
N ARG A 182 5.13 1.68 -17.75
CA ARG A 182 3.88 2.39 -17.47
C ARG A 182 2.99 2.39 -18.71
N GLN A 183 1.70 2.16 -18.53
CA GLN A 183 0.71 2.37 -19.58
C GLN A 183 0.40 3.86 -19.69
N VAL A 184 0.70 4.44 -20.84
CA VAL A 184 0.44 5.85 -21.15
C VAL A 184 -0.56 5.92 -22.28
N HIS A 185 -1.50 6.87 -22.20
CA HIS A 185 -2.42 7.17 -23.28
C HIS A 185 -1.83 8.27 -24.15
N GLU A 186 -1.45 7.91 -25.37
CA GLU A 186 -1.02 8.88 -26.37
C GLU A 186 -2.21 9.30 -27.21
N LYS A 187 -2.30 10.60 -27.49
CA LYS A 187 -3.31 11.15 -28.39
C LYS A 187 -2.67 11.31 -29.77
N ASP A 188 -3.27 10.64 -30.75
CA ASP A 188 -2.89 10.82 -32.15
C ASP A 188 -3.38 12.19 -32.66
N GLU A 189 -2.85 12.62 -33.81
CA GLU A 189 -3.21 13.89 -34.49
C GLU A 189 -4.71 13.99 -34.81
N TYR A 190 -5.39 12.85 -34.87
CA TYR A 190 -6.83 12.74 -35.11
C TYR A 190 -7.68 12.68 -33.83
N GLY A 191 -7.09 12.88 -32.65
CA GLY A 191 -7.78 12.89 -31.35
C GLY A 191 -8.08 11.50 -30.75
N ASN A 192 -7.70 10.42 -31.45
CA ASN A 192 -7.82 9.05 -30.91
C ASN A 192 -6.78 8.82 -29.82
N SER A 193 -7.18 8.18 -28.72
CA SER A 193 -6.26 7.84 -27.62
C SER A 193 -5.85 6.38 -27.70
N LYS A 194 -4.57 6.11 -28.01
CA LYS A 194 -4.00 4.77 -28.02
C LYS A 194 -3.25 4.52 -26.71
N ALA A 195 -3.53 3.39 -26.07
CA ALA A 195 -2.72 2.96 -24.94
C ALA A 195 -1.42 2.33 -25.44
N ALA A 196 -0.30 2.84 -24.96
CA ALA A 196 1.03 2.29 -25.20
C ALA A 196 1.73 2.00 -23.87
N ILE A 197 2.53 0.94 -23.81
CA ILE A 197 3.34 0.63 -22.62
C ILE A 197 4.76 1.08 -22.90
N LYS A 198 5.24 2.03 -22.11
CA LYS A 198 6.55 2.65 -22.30
C LYS A 198 7.46 2.44 -21.09
N PRO A 199 8.78 2.26 -21.30
CA PRO A 199 9.74 2.23 -20.21
C PRO A 199 10.00 3.64 -19.69
N PHE A 200 10.03 3.76 -18.37
CA PHE A 200 10.48 4.95 -17.66
C PHE A 200 11.59 4.56 -16.69
N ILE A 201 12.48 5.50 -16.40
CA ILE A 201 13.45 5.38 -15.32
C ILE A 201 13.15 6.40 -14.24
N ILE A 202 13.30 6.01 -12.98
CA ILE A 202 13.20 6.89 -11.82
C ILE A 202 14.41 6.66 -10.92
N ASP A 203 15.14 7.72 -10.62
CA ASP A 203 16.23 7.69 -9.66
C ASP A 203 15.67 7.77 -8.23
N LEU A 204 16.07 6.84 -7.36
CA LEU A 204 15.57 6.69 -5.99
C LEU A 204 16.39 7.51 -4.97
N GLU A 205 16.67 8.75 -5.34
CA GLU A 205 17.54 9.69 -4.61
C GLU A 205 18.91 9.08 -4.36
N SER A 206 19.52 8.62 -5.44
CA SER A 206 20.81 7.97 -5.39
C SER A 206 21.92 8.99 -5.12
N THR A 207 23.01 8.52 -4.51
CA THR A 207 24.08 9.42 -4.03
C THR A 207 24.81 10.15 -5.15
N ASN A 208 25.00 9.48 -6.28
CA ASN A 208 25.73 10.02 -7.43
C ASN A 208 24.85 10.26 -8.65
N GLY A 209 23.53 10.06 -8.52
CA GLY A 209 22.57 10.22 -9.60
C GLY A 209 22.65 9.16 -10.69
N THR A 210 21.70 9.25 -11.60
CA THR A 210 21.61 8.48 -12.84
C THR A 210 21.72 9.45 -14.02
N THR A 211 22.38 9.03 -15.10
CA THR A 211 22.43 9.79 -16.35
C THR A 211 21.85 8.98 -17.51
N VAL A 212 21.20 9.67 -18.44
CA VAL A 212 20.67 9.13 -19.69
C VAL A 212 21.21 9.99 -20.83
N ASN A 213 21.87 9.37 -21.82
CA ASN A 213 22.54 10.06 -22.92
C ASN A 213 23.51 11.16 -22.43
N ASP A 214 24.28 10.85 -21.39
CA ASP A 214 25.21 11.74 -20.69
C ASP A 214 24.57 12.98 -20.02
N GLU A 215 23.24 13.07 -19.99
CA GLU A 215 22.48 14.09 -19.26
C GLU A 215 21.96 13.54 -17.92
N GLN A 216 22.11 14.30 -16.84
CA GLN A 216 21.62 13.88 -15.52
C GLN A 216 20.10 14.02 -15.43
N ILE A 217 19.42 12.92 -15.13
CA ILE A 217 17.96 12.93 -14.97
C ILE A 217 17.56 13.45 -13.59
N PRO A 218 16.37 14.06 -13.46
CA PRO A 218 15.85 14.50 -12.16
C PRO A 218 15.57 13.32 -11.22
N VAL A 219 15.93 13.50 -9.94
CA VAL A 219 15.63 12.53 -8.88
C VAL A 219 14.13 12.46 -8.59
N SER A 220 13.64 11.30 -8.16
CA SER A 220 12.23 11.08 -7.75
C SER A 220 11.20 11.45 -8.83
N ARG A 221 11.59 11.45 -10.10
CA ARG A 221 10.73 11.73 -11.25
C ARG A 221 10.90 10.68 -12.33
N TYR A 222 9.77 10.25 -12.93
CA TYR A 222 9.80 9.39 -14.10
C TYR A 222 10.33 10.13 -15.32
N TYR A 223 11.42 9.62 -15.88
CA TYR A 223 12.00 10.03 -17.15
C TYR A 223 11.70 8.95 -18.20
N GLU A 224 11.12 9.33 -19.34
CA GLU A 224 10.77 8.38 -20.42
C GLU A 224 12.06 7.89 -21.07
N LEU A 225 12.24 6.58 -21.15
CA LEU A 225 13.35 5.98 -21.89
C LEU A 225 12.91 5.69 -23.32
N LYS A 226 13.81 5.99 -24.26
CA LYS A 226 13.64 5.72 -25.68
C LYS A 226 14.56 4.60 -26.14
N PRO A 227 14.23 3.93 -27.26
CA PRO A 227 15.13 2.98 -27.86
C PRO A 227 16.47 3.66 -28.21
N ARG A 228 17.57 2.95 -27.98
CA ARG A 228 18.98 3.38 -28.12
C ARG A 228 19.48 4.37 -27.08
N ASP A 229 18.68 4.68 -26.05
CA ASP A 229 19.17 5.48 -24.94
C ASP A 229 20.29 4.75 -24.18
N VAL A 230 21.31 5.51 -23.79
CA VAL A 230 22.46 5.03 -23.01
C VAL A 230 22.28 5.49 -21.56
N ILE A 231 22.20 4.55 -20.64
CA ILE A 231 21.99 4.81 -19.22
C ILE A 231 23.30 4.52 -18.48
N LYS A 232 23.70 5.43 -17.58
CA LYS A 232 24.83 5.21 -16.66
C LYS A 232 24.39 5.48 -15.23
N PHE A 233 24.91 4.67 -14.32
CA PHE A 233 24.58 4.74 -12.89
C PHE A 233 25.78 5.24 -12.10
N GLY A 234 25.63 6.39 -11.44
CA GLY A 234 26.73 7.07 -10.75
C GLY A 234 27.98 7.23 -11.64
N GLN A 235 29.12 6.81 -11.11
CA GLN A 235 30.43 6.84 -11.79
C GLN A 235 30.85 5.45 -12.29
N SER A 236 29.88 4.56 -12.56
CA SER A 236 30.17 3.25 -13.12
C SER A 236 30.80 3.37 -14.51
N THR A 237 31.75 2.48 -14.80
CA THR A 237 32.31 2.31 -16.16
C THR A 237 31.40 1.49 -17.07
N ARG A 238 30.31 0.94 -16.53
CA ARG A 238 29.32 0.19 -17.31
C ARG A 238 28.27 1.13 -17.87
N GLU A 239 27.98 0.94 -19.15
CA GLU A 239 26.94 1.64 -19.89
C GLU A 239 25.83 0.65 -20.24
N TYR A 240 24.58 1.10 -20.17
CA TYR A 240 23.41 0.27 -20.38
C TYR A 240 22.61 0.82 -21.55
N VAL A 241 22.60 0.10 -22.67
CA VAL A 241 21.89 0.52 -23.88
C VAL A 241 20.54 -0.17 -23.94
N LEU A 242 19.47 0.62 -24.01
CA LEU A 242 18.11 0.11 -24.09
C LEU A 242 17.71 -0.15 -25.55
N LEU A 243 17.24 -1.34 -25.87
CA LEU A 243 16.75 -1.70 -27.21
C LEU A 243 15.49 -2.56 -27.11
N HIS A 244 14.71 -2.60 -28.19
CA HIS A 244 13.58 -3.52 -28.31
C HIS A 244 13.52 -4.17 -29.69
N ASP A 245 12.80 -5.29 -29.79
CA ASP A 245 12.73 -6.14 -31.00
C ASP A 245 12.45 -5.43 -32.32
N GLU A 246 11.67 -4.35 -32.32
CA GLU A 246 11.28 -3.68 -33.57
C GLU A 246 12.35 -2.72 -34.11
N VAL A 247 13.38 -2.40 -33.31
CA VAL A 247 14.47 -1.47 -33.66
C VAL A 247 15.83 -2.20 -33.75
N SER A 248 15.84 -3.50 -33.43
CA SER A 248 17.04 -4.35 -33.38
C SER A 248 17.34 -5.05 -34.69
#